data_AF-A0A0B2RKE1-F1
#
_entry.id   AF-A0A0B2RKE1-F1
#
_cell.length_a   1.000
_cell.length_b   1.000
_cell.length_c   1.000
_cell.angle_alpha   90.00
_cell.angle_beta   90.00
_cell.angle_gamma   90.00
#
_symmetry.space_group_name_H-M   'P 1'
#
loop_
_entity.id
_entity.type
_entity.pdbx_description
1 polymer ?
#
loop_
_entity_poly.entity_id
_entity_poly.type
_entity_poly.pdbx_seq_one_letter_code
_entity_poly.pdbx_strand_id
1 'polypeptide(L)'
;RLLSNKFELDKILNSAMETMPKDRNGKLSKEYLRVALDTVAPSAGLPPVGAIEEMDKVIGEVFKMVNADDAKVVKEDEFKKLLTEILGNIMLQLEGNPISVSSNSVVHEPLDSSSTLLQPSPSETAA
;
A
#
# COMPACT_ATOMS: atom_id res chain seq x y z
N ARG A 1 -6.92 -12.02 -6.18
CA ARG A 1 -7.14 -10.59 -6.53
C ARG A 1 -8.23 -10.07 -5.60
N LEU A 2 -8.02 -8.93 -4.93
CA LEU A 2 -8.96 -8.39 -3.92
C LEU A 2 -10.39 -8.24 -4.48
N LEU A 3 -10.53 -7.68 -5.68
CA LEU A 3 -11.82 -7.43 -6.32
C LEU A 3 -12.63 -8.70 -6.64
N SER A 4 -12.00 -9.87 -6.68
CA SER A 4 -12.69 -11.15 -6.92
C SER A 4 -13.36 -11.70 -5.66
N ASN A 5 -12.95 -11.26 -4.46
CA ASN A 5 -13.55 -11.68 -3.21
C ASN A 5 -14.37 -10.54 -2.61
N LYS A 6 -15.69 -10.58 -2.86
CA LYS A 6 -16.63 -9.58 -2.37
C LYS A 6 -16.60 -9.42 -0.85
N PHE A 7 -16.40 -10.50 -0.09
CA PHE A 7 -16.41 -10.45 1.37
C PHE A 7 -15.18 -9.73 1.93
N GLU A 8 -13.99 -10.10 1.44
CA GLU A 8 -12.75 -9.44 1.86
C GLU A 8 -12.73 -7.96 1.46
N LEU A 9 -13.16 -7.65 0.23
CA LEU A 9 -13.29 -6.28 -0.24
C LEU A 9 -14.24 -5.47 0.66
N ASP A 10 -15.42 -5.99 0.96
CA ASP A 10 -16.40 -5.31 1.81
C ASP A 10 -15.87 -5.07 3.22
N LYS A 11 -15.19 -6.06 3.81
CA LYS A 11 -14.53 -5.93 5.11
C LYS A 11 -13.51 -4.80 5.11
N ILE A 12 -12.61 -4.78 4.12
CA ILE A 12 -11.56 -3.77 3.99
C ILE A 12 -12.14 -2.38 3.77
N LEU A 13 -13.17 -2.26 2.91
CA LEU A 13 -13.88 -1.02 2.69
C LEU A 13 -14.54 -0.51 3.97
N ASN A 14 -15.23 -1.37 4.72
CA ASN A 14 -15.84 -1.00 6.00
C ASN A 14 -14.77 -0.50 6.99
N SER A 15 -13.68 -1.24 7.17
CA SER A 15 -12.59 -0.82 8.06
C SER A 15 -11.98 0.52 7.62
N ALA A 16 -11.80 0.73 6.31
CA ALA A 16 -11.36 2.02 5.79
C ALA A 16 -12.37 3.14 6.06
N MET A 17 -13.68 2.87 6.05
CA MET A 17 -14.67 3.91 6.35
C MET A 17 -14.71 4.27 7.84
N GLU A 18 -14.40 3.34 8.73
CA GLU A 18 -14.35 3.60 10.18
C GLU A 18 -13.18 4.51 10.58
N THR A 19 -12.08 4.52 9.81
CA THR A 19 -10.92 5.38 10.07
C THR A 19 -11.03 6.79 9.50
N MET A 20 -12.01 7.03 8.62
CA MET A 20 -12.15 8.31 7.92
C MET A 20 -12.99 9.31 8.71
N PRO A 21 -12.64 10.62 8.66
CA PRO A 21 -13.45 11.65 9.27
C PRO A 21 -14.80 11.78 8.55
N LYS A 22 -15.88 11.52 9.28
CA LYS A 22 -17.27 11.65 8.79
C LYS A 22 -17.88 12.95 9.30
N ASP A 23 -18.70 13.58 8.46
CA ASP A 23 -19.51 14.72 8.88
C ASP A 23 -20.62 14.28 9.87
N ARG A 24 -21.32 15.24 10.51
CA ARG A 24 -22.43 15.02 11.45
C ARG A 24 -23.54 14.12 10.91
N ASN A 25 -23.64 14.00 9.59
CA ASN A 25 -24.62 13.17 8.89
C ASN A 25 -24.05 11.80 8.43
N GLY A 26 -22.84 11.43 8.86
CA GLY A 26 -22.17 10.18 8.46
C GLY A 26 -21.71 10.16 7.01
N LYS A 27 -21.52 11.35 6.40
CA LYS A 27 -21.10 11.50 5.00
C LYS A 27 -19.59 11.75 4.90
N LEU A 28 -19.02 11.41 3.74
CA LEU A 28 -17.59 11.50 3.47
C LEU A 28 -17.33 12.41 2.26
N SER A 29 -16.36 13.29 2.39
CA SER A 29 -15.89 14.11 1.26
C SER A 29 -15.04 13.27 0.32
N LYS A 30 -15.23 13.42 -0.99
CA LYS A 30 -14.42 12.72 -2.00
C LYS A 30 -12.94 13.08 -1.93
N GLU A 31 -12.56 14.17 -1.28
CA GLU A 31 -11.14 14.49 -1.02
C GLU A 31 -10.41 13.37 -0.25
N TYR A 32 -11.15 12.61 0.57
CA TYR A 32 -10.62 11.47 1.31
C TYR A 32 -10.51 10.19 0.47
N LEU A 33 -10.93 10.19 -0.80
CA LEU A 33 -10.79 9.01 -1.67
C LEU A 33 -9.33 8.60 -1.84
N ARG A 34 -8.39 9.56 -1.93
CA ARG A 34 -6.96 9.21 -1.99
C ARG A 34 -6.47 8.56 -0.71
N VAL A 35 -6.89 9.09 0.44
CA VAL A 35 -6.53 8.54 1.76
C VAL A 35 -7.12 7.15 1.94
N ALA A 36 -8.37 6.95 1.54
CA ALA A 36 -9.02 5.66 1.59
C ALA A 36 -8.38 4.67 0.60
N LEU A 37 -8.00 5.12 -0.60
CA LEU A 37 -7.27 4.31 -1.56
C LEU A 37 -5.95 3.82 -0.99
N ASP A 38 -5.17 4.69 -0.34
CA ASP A 38 -3.90 4.31 0.28
C ASP A 38 -4.08 3.24 1.37
N THR A 39 -5.20 3.30 2.11
CA THR A 39 -5.53 2.30 3.13
C THR A 39 -5.87 0.92 2.53
N VAL A 40 -6.55 0.89 1.38
CA VAL A 40 -7.00 -0.36 0.74
C VAL A 40 -6.03 -0.89 -0.33
N ALA A 41 -5.14 -0.04 -0.85
CA ALA A 41 -4.18 -0.36 -1.90
C ALA A 41 -3.26 -1.55 -1.54
N PRO A 42 -2.68 -1.64 -0.32
CA PRO A 42 -1.89 -2.81 0.08
C PRO A 42 -2.68 -4.11 0.02
N SER A 43 -3.96 -4.10 0.43
CA SER A 43 -4.83 -5.28 0.33
C SER A 43 -5.16 -5.66 -1.12
N ALA A 44 -5.12 -4.70 -2.04
CA ALA A 44 -5.27 -4.91 -3.48
C ALA A 44 -3.98 -5.39 -4.17
N GLY A 45 -2.85 -5.46 -3.44
CA GLY A 45 -1.53 -5.74 -3.99
C GLY A 45 -0.94 -4.56 -4.75
N LEU A 46 -1.44 -3.35 -4.50
CA LEU A 46 -0.92 -2.11 -5.05
C LEU A 46 0.12 -1.52 -4.09
N PRO A 47 1.17 -0.89 -4.60
CA PRO A 47 2.12 -0.17 -3.75
C PRO A 47 1.44 1.04 -3.10
N PRO A 48 1.97 1.54 -1.96
CA PRO A 48 1.50 2.79 -1.35
C PRO A 48 1.55 3.96 -2.33
N VAL A 49 0.65 4.92 -2.18
CA VAL A 49 0.63 6.12 -3.02
C VAL A 49 1.93 6.91 -2.78
N GLY A 50 2.58 7.39 -3.84
CA GLY A 50 3.87 8.06 -3.77
C GLY A 50 5.08 7.14 -3.85
N ALA A 51 4.90 5.82 -3.81
CA ALA A 51 6.03 4.88 -3.86
C ALA A 51 6.59 4.72 -5.28
N ILE A 52 5.76 4.86 -6.31
CA ILE A 52 6.12 4.65 -7.72
C ILE A 52 5.44 5.71 -8.58
N GLU A 53 6.23 6.52 -9.28
CA GLU A 53 5.73 7.64 -10.09
C GLU A 53 4.78 7.17 -11.21
N GLU A 54 5.07 6.05 -11.88
CA GLU A 54 4.15 5.49 -12.88
C GLU A 54 2.81 5.08 -12.27
N MET A 55 2.82 4.53 -11.05
CA MET A 55 1.59 4.14 -10.37
C MET A 55 0.77 5.37 -9.99
N ASP A 56 1.42 6.43 -9.50
CA ASP A 56 0.75 7.69 -9.15
C ASP A 56 0.12 8.35 -10.37
N LYS A 57 0.75 8.25 -11.55
CA LYS A 57 0.17 8.70 -12.82
C LYS A 57 -1.11 7.93 -13.14
N VAL A 58 -1.08 6.60 -13.08
CA VAL A 58 -2.26 5.74 -13.30
C VAL A 58 -3.39 6.11 -12.32
N ILE A 59 -3.08 6.26 -11.03
CA ILE A 59 -4.06 6.67 -10.02
C ILE A 59 -4.64 8.05 -10.36
N GLY A 60 -3.80 9.02 -10.72
CA GLY A 60 -4.25 10.36 -11.11
C GLY A 60 -5.16 10.36 -12.34
N GLU A 61 -4.84 9.56 -13.35
CA GLU A 61 -5.68 9.40 -14.55
C GLU A 61 -7.04 8.77 -14.23
N VAL A 62 -7.05 7.72 -13.40
CA VAL A 62 -8.31 7.09 -12.96
C VAL A 62 -9.15 8.08 -12.15
N PHE A 63 -8.56 8.81 -11.21
CA PHE A 63 -9.27 9.82 -10.41
C PHE A 63 -9.92 10.88 -11.29
N LYS A 64 -9.21 11.35 -12.31
CA LYS A 64 -9.75 12.29 -13.31
C LYS A 64 -10.88 11.65 -14.12
N MET A 65 -10.74 10.40 -14.55
CA MET A 65 -11.74 9.67 -15.33
C MET A 65 -13.06 9.48 -14.57
N VAL A 66 -12.99 9.13 -13.28
CA VAL A 66 -14.17 8.92 -12.42
C VAL A 66 -14.66 10.21 -11.75
N ASN A 67 -14.06 11.37 -12.05
CA ASN A 67 -14.36 12.66 -11.42
C ASN A 67 -14.33 12.58 -9.88
N ALA A 68 -13.25 12.01 -9.34
CA ALA A 68 -13.02 11.84 -7.91
C ALA A 68 -12.48 13.10 -7.22
N ASP A 69 -11.94 14.07 -7.96
CA ASP A 69 -11.39 15.33 -7.40
C ASP A 69 -12.45 16.40 -7.06
N ASP A 70 -13.73 16.06 -7.16
CA ASP A 70 -14.82 16.97 -6.83
C ASP A 70 -14.98 17.07 -5.30
N ALA A 71 -15.09 18.28 -4.73
CA ALA A 71 -15.27 18.48 -3.28
C ALA A 71 -16.67 18.07 -2.75
N LYS A 72 -17.43 17.29 -3.51
CA LYS A 72 -18.73 16.73 -3.12
C LYS A 72 -18.58 15.79 -1.91
N VAL A 73 -19.51 15.97 -1.00
CA VAL A 73 -19.73 15.04 0.11
C VAL A 73 -20.76 14.00 -0.33
N VAL A 74 -20.38 12.72 -0.24
CA VAL A 74 -21.20 11.57 -0.64
C VAL A 74 -21.54 10.70 0.57
N LYS A 75 -22.55 9.85 0.44
CA LYS A 75 -22.86 8.85 1.46
C LYS A 75 -21.81 7.76 1.46
N GLU A 76 -21.69 7.04 2.57
CA GLU A 76 -20.71 5.94 2.72
C GLU A 76 -20.84 4.87 1.61
N ASP A 77 -22.05 4.46 1.24
CA ASP A 77 -22.28 3.46 0.20
C ASP A 77 -21.77 3.91 -1.18
N GLU A 78 -22.07 5.16 -1.53
CA GLU A 78 -21.58 5.80 -2.76
C GLU A 78 -20.06 5.97 -2.74
N PHE A 79 -19.49 6.30 -1.58
CA PHE A 79 -18.04 6.39 -1.40
C PHE A 79 -17.36 5.03 -1.61
N LYS A 80 -17.88 3.96 -1.01
CA LYS A 80 -17.39 2.58 -1.19
C LYS A 80 -17.47 2.13 -2.64
N LYS A 81 -18.57 2.46 -3.32
CA LYS A 81 -18.76 2.17 -4.75
C LYS A 81 -17.71 2.89 -5.59
N LEU A 82 -17.50 4.18 -5.37
CA LEU A 82 -16.49 4.97 -6.08
C LEU A 82 -15.07 4.47 -5.83
N LEU A 83 -14.74 4.10 -4.60
CA LEU A 83 -13.43 3.51 -4.25
C LEU A 83 -13.21 2.16 -4.95
N THR A 84 -14.24 1.32 -5.01
CA THR A 84 -14.20 0.04 -5.74
C THR A 84 -14.04 0.26 -7.23
N GLU A 85 -14.73 1.25 -7.79
CA GLU A 85 -14.63 1.62 -9.21
C GLU A 85 -13.21 2.10 -9.56
N ILE A 86 -12.60 2.93 -8.72
CA ILE A 86 -11.21 3.37 -8.87
C ILE A 86 -10.27 2.17 -8.85
N LEU A 87 -10.37 1.28 -7.86
CA LEU A 87 -9.58 0.06 -7.78
C LEU A 87 -9.75 -0.82 -9.04
N GLY A 88 -10.98 -0.97 -9.53
CA GLY A 88 -11.29 -1.72 -10.74
C GLY A 88 -10.62 -1.14 -11.99
N ASN A 89 -10.69 0.19 -12.14
CA ASN A 89 -10.05 0.89 -13.26
C ASN A 89 -8.52 0.79 -13.20
N ILE A 90 -7.92 0.92 -12.00
CA ILE A 90 -6.47 0.74 -11.82
C ILE A 90 -6.07 -0.69 -12.23
N MET A 91 -6.78 -1.71 -11.74
CA MET A 91 -6.48 -3.10 -12.10
C MET A 91 -6.61 -3.35 -13.61
N LEU A 92 -7.62 -2.77 -14.26
CA LEU A 92 -7.82 -2.87 -15.71
C LEU A 92 -6.68 -2.20 -16.48
N GLN A 93 -6.22 -1.01 -16.06
CA GLN A 93 -5.06 -0.35 -16.67
C GLN A 93 -3.79 -1.18 -16.53
N LEU A 94 -3.55 -1.78 -15.36
CA LEU A 94 -2.39 -2.63 -15.10
C LEU A 94 -2.45 -3.97 -15.86
N GLU A 95 -3.63 -4.44 -16.25
CA GLU A 95 -3.79 -5.61 -17.11
C GLU A 95 -3.35 -5.32 -18.55
N GLY A 96 -3.62 -4.11 -19.05
CA GLY A 96 -3.13 -3.66 -20.35
C GLY A 96 -1.67 -3.21 -20.36
N ASN A 97 -1.20 -2.61 -19.27
CA ASN A 97 0.16 -2.09 -19.12
C ASN A 97 0.73 -2.38 -17.72
N PRO A 98 1.39 -3.54 -17.51
CA PRO A 98 1.88 -3.93 -16.19
C PRO A 98 3.06 -3.07 -15.74
N ILE A 99 3.05 -2.65 -14.47
CA ILE A 99 4.16 -1.94 -13.82
C ILE A 99 5.02 -2.94 -13.04
N SER A 100 6.31 -3.00 -13.33
CA SER A 100 7.26 -3.89 -12.63
C SER A 100 7.92 -3.16 -11.46
N VAL A 101 7.83 -3.74 -10.27
CA VAL A 101 8.44 -3.19 -9.05
C VAL A 101 9.54 -4.13 -8.58
N SER A 102 10.76 -3.61 -8.40
CA SER A 102 11.88 -4.37 -7.87
C SER A 102 12.30 -3.79 -6.52
N SER A 103 12.10 -4.57 -5.46
CA SER A 103 12.60 -4.21 -4.12
C SER A 103 14.02 -4.73 -3.95
N ASN A 104 14.99 -3.83 -3.78
CA ASN A 104 16.35 -4.21 -3.39
C ASN A 104 16.37 -4.37 -1.86
N SER A 105 16.35 -5.62 -1.38
CA SER A 105 16.51 -5.89 0.06
C SER A 105 18.01 -5.90 0.37
N VAL A 106 18.49 -4.85 1.04
CA VAL A 106 19.85 -4.83 1.57
C VAL A 106 19.90 -5.83 2.72
N VAL A 107 20.49 -7.00 2.46
CA VAL A 107 20.83 -7.96 3.50
C VAL A 107 22.02 -7.41 4.27
N HIS A 108 21.77 -6.85 5.46
CA HIS A 108 22.83 -6.73 6.44
C HIS A 108 23.10 -8.14 6.97
N GLU A 109 24.20 -8.74 6.51
CA GLU A 109 24.75 -9.92 7.17
C GLU A 109 25.03 -9.52 8.63
N PRO A 110 24.52 -10.27 9.64
CA PRO A 110 24.86 -10.01 11.03
C PRO A 110 26.38 -10.07 11.20
N LEU A 111 26.96 -8.99 11.71
CA LEU A 111 28.38 -8.81 12.03
C LEU A 111 28.86 -9.72 13.20
N ASP A 112 28.23 -10.86 13.40
CA ASP A 112 28.51 -11.79 14.49
C ASP A 112 29.06 -13.10 13.94
N SER A 113 30.29 -13.05 13.43
CA SER A 113 31.19 -14.21 13.39
C SER A 113 32.65 -13.73 13.38
N SER A 114 33.00 -12.98 14.42
CA SER A 114 34.39 -12.78 14.82
C SER A 114 34.95 -14.12 15.30
N SER A 115 35.56 -14.87 14.39
CA SER A 115 36.38 -16.04 14.71
C SER A 115 37.84 -15.71 14.47
N THR A 116 38.64 -15.81 15.54
CA THR A 116 40.05 -16.20 15.65
C THR A 116 40.84 -15.30 16.60
N LEU A 117 41.78 -15.95 17.30
CA LEU A 117 42.96 -15.39 17.99
C LEU A 117 42.87 -15.04 19.48
N LEU A 118 42.61 -16.06 20.31
CA LEU A 118 43.28 -16.18 21.60
C LEU A 118 44.06 -17.50 21.68
N GLN A 119 45.31 -17.51 21.22
CA GLN A 119 46.37 -18.36 21.77
C GLN A 119 47.75 -17.90 21.27
N PRO A 120 48.64 -17.54 22.20
CA PRO A 120 49.99 -18.12 22.27
C PRO A 120 50.36 -18.42 23.74
N SER A 121 51.31 -19.25 24.18
CA SER A 121 52.14 -20.38 23.71
C SER A 121 52.80 -20.93 25.01
N PRO A 122 53.21 -22.21 25.11
CA PRO A 122 53.91 -22.70 26.31
C PRO A 122 55.39 -22.26 26.26
N SER A 123 55.91 -21.78 27.38
CA SER A 123 57.36 -21.63 27.59
C SER A 123 57.64 -21.79 29.07
N GLU A 124 58.08 -22.98 29.47
CA GLU A 124 58.88 -23.14 30.68
C GLU A 124 59.99 -24.16 30.39
N THR A 125 61.20 -23.64 30.26
CA THR A 125 62.47 -24.36 30.34
C THR A 125 63.26 -23.64 31.42
N ALA A 126 63.50 -24.29 32.56
CA ALA A 126 64.57 -23.90 33.47
C ALA A 126 64.95 -25.06 34.41
N ALA A 127 66.19 -25.50 34.21
CA ALA A 127 67.13 -26.18 35.11
C ALA A 127 66.76 -27.54 35.72
#